data_AF-A2SNN6-F1
#
_entry.id   AF-A2SNN6-F1
#
_cell.length_a   1.000
_cell.length_b   1.000
_cell.length_c   1.000
_cell.angle_alpha   90.00
_cell.angle_beta   90.00
_cell.angle_gamma   90.00
#
_symmetry.space_group_name_H-M   'P 1'
#
loop_
_entity.id
_entity.type
_entity.pdbx_description
1 polymer ?
#
loop_
_entity_poly.entity_id
_entity_poly.type
_entity_poly.pdbx_seq_one_letter_code
_entity_poly.pdbx_strand_id
1 'polypeptide(L)' 'MADICDMAADRMEVEADFQARIAAQRAATRELEPNGFCHNPLCGLDLFEADGSPSSVRLFCDAHCSAEYERAKHTKRRPS' A
#
# COMPACT_ATOMS: atom_id res chain seq x y z
N MET A 1 -30.35 -32.69 -7.57
CA MET A 1 -29.92 -31.96 -8.77
C MET A 1 -29.61 -30.56 -8.29
N ALA A 2 -28.33 -30.19 -8.21
CA ALA A 2 -27.97 -28.84 -7.79
C ALA A 2 -28.45 -27.90 -8.90
N ASP A 3 -29.39 -27.01 -8.57
CA ASP A 3 -29.93 -26.08 -9.55
C ASP A 3 -28.80 -25.14 -9.97
N ILE A 4 -28.77 -24.75 -11.23
CA ILE A 4 -27.71 -23.92 -11.82
C ILE A 4 -27.53 -22.60 -11.03
N CYS A 5 -28.57 -22.18 -10.31
CA CYS A 5 -28.57 -21.06 -9.38
C CYS A 5 -27.68 -21.26 -8.14
N ASP A 6 -27.55 -22.48 -7.60
CA ASP A 6 -26.74 -22.76 -6.41
C ASP A 6 -25.24 -22.65 -6.75
N MET A 7 -24.83 -23.19 -7.91
CA MET A 7 -23.45 -23.06 -8.40
C MET A 7 -23.08 -21.62 -8.77
N ALA A 8 -24.06 -20.81 -9.19
CA ALA A 8 -23.85 -19.39 -9.48
C ALA A 8 -23.68 -18.57 -8.19
N ALA A 9 -24.41 -18.91 -7.12
CA ALA A 9 -24.26 -18.30 -5.80
C ALA A 9 -22.87 -18.58 -5.20
N ASP A 10 -22.42 -19.84 -5.25
CA ASP A 10 -21.09 -20.24 -4.75
C ASP A 10 -19.96 -19.48 -5.47
N ARG A 11 -20.08 -19.29 -6.79
CA ARG A 11 -19.11 -18.53 -7.58
C ARG A 11 -19.08 -17.04 -7.20
N MET A 12 -20.24 -16.44 -6.97
CA MET A 12 -20.33 -15.03 -6.57
C MET A 12 -19.74 -14.79 -5.17
N GLU A 13 -19.93 -15.72 -4.23
CA GLU A 13 -19.36 -15.62 -2.89
C GLU A 13 -17.82 -15.69 -2.92
N VAL A 14 -17.26 -16.61 -3.70
CA VAL A 14 -15.80 -16.73 -3.88
C VAL A 14 -15.20 -15.48 -4.56
N GLU A 15 -15.88 -14.93 -5.56
CA GLU A 15 -15.44 -13.70 -6.24
C GLU A 15 -15.53 -12.47 -5.31
N ALA A 16 -16.55 -12.39 -4.47
CA ALA A 16 -16.70 -11.32 -3.48
C ALA A 16 -15.60 -11.37 -2.41
N ASP A 17 -15.27 -12.55 -1.90
CA ASP A 17 -14.18 -12.75 -0.95
C ASP A 17 -12.80 -12.40 -1.54
N PHE A 18 -12.59 -12.76 -2.81
CA PHE A 18 -11.37 -12.39 -3.52
C PHE A 18 -11.25 -10.87 -3.70
N GLN A 19 -12.35 -10.20 -4.07
CA GLN A 19 -12.38 -8.73 -4.16
C GLN A 19 -12.19 -8.06 -2.79
N ALA A 20 -12.78 -8.60 -1.73
CA ALA A 20 -12.61 -8.10 -0.36
C ALA A 20 -11.16 -8.22 0.11
N ARG A 21 -10.48 -9.34 -0.21
CA ARG A 21 -9.05 -9.51 0.06
C ARG A 21 -8.19 -8.50 -0.69
N ILE A 22 -8.46 -8.25 -1.97
CA ILE A 22 -7.76 -7.23 -2.76
C ILE A 22 -8.02 -5.83 -2.19
N ALA A 23 -9.25 -5.52 -1.80
CA ALA A 23 -9.62 -4.24 -1.20
C ALA A 23 -8.93 -4.02 0.15
N ALA A 24 -8.87 -5.05 1.00
CA ALA A 24 -8.13 -5.02 2.26
C ALA A 24 -6.62 -4.85 2.05
N GLN A 25 -6.05 -5.53 1.06
CA GLN A 25 -4.63 -5.41 0.70
C GLN A 25 -4.30 -3.99 0.17
N ARG A 26 -5.20 -3.42 -0.65
CA ARG A 26 -5.11 -2.02 -1.11
C ARG A 26 -5.28 -1.02 0.03
N ALA A 27 -6.19 -1.26 0.97
CA ALA A 27 -6.37 -0.41 2.14
C ALA A 27 -5.13 -0.45 3.05
N ALA A 28 -4.50 -1.61 3.23
CA ALA A 28 -3.27 -1.76 3.99
C ALA A 28 -2.06 -1.02 3.37
N THR A 29 -2.12 -0.69 2.08
CA THR A 29 -1.10 0.11 1.39
C THR A 29 -1.33 1.62 1.44
N ARG A 30 -2.49 2.12 1.91
CA ARG A 30 -2.84 3.56 1.94
C ARG A 30 -2.31 4.32 3.17
N GLU A 31 -1.15 3.98 3.70
CA GLU A 31 -0.66 4.61 4.94
C GLU A 31 0.14 5.90 4.71
N LEU A 32 0.55 6.21 3.48
CA LEU A 32 1.43 7.35 3.20
C LEU A 32 0.82 8.32 2.19
N GLU A 33 0.53 9.53 2.66
CA GLU A 33 0.15 10.66 1.83
C GLU A 33 1.40 11.45 1.39
N PRO A 34 1.47 11.96 0.16
CA PRO A 34 2.58 12.79 -0.28
C PRO A 34 2.58 14.12 0.47
N ASN A 35 3.64 14.38 1.23
CA ASN A 35 3.83 15.60 2.03
C ASN A 35 4.97 16.48 1.49
N GLY A 36 5.54 16.12 0.35
CA GLY A 36 6.69 16.82 -0.23
C GLY A 36 8.05 16.38 0.29
N PHE A 37 8.11 15.49 1.27
CA PHE A 37 9.36 15.03 1.87
C PHE A 37 9.48 13.50 1.75
N CYS A 38 10.71 13.00 1.76
CA CYS A 38 10.96 11.57 1.81
C CYS A 38 10.44 10.98 3.13
N HIS A 39 9.59 9.95 3.04
CA HIS A 39 9.00 9.26 4.20
C HIS A 39 9.98 8.36 4.96
N ASN A 40 11.21 8.15 4.46
CA ASN A 40 12.24 7.48 5.24
C ASN A 40 12.70 8.38 6.40
N PRO A 41 12.51 7.96 7.67
CA PRO A 41 12.86 8.78 8.84
C PRO A 41 14.34 9.13 8.95
N LEU A 42 15.21 8.45 8.20
CA LEU A 42 16.66 8.71 8.16
C LEU A 42 17.10 9.64 7.01
N CYS A 43 16.19 10.01 6.10
CA CYS A 43 16.51 10.77 4.90
C CYS A 43 16.05 12.23 4.98
N GLY A 44 14.74 12.47 5.12
CA GLY A 44 14.18 13.82 5.24
C GLY A 44 14.37 14.75 4.04
N LEU A 45 14.76 14.23 2.86
CA LEU A 45 14.99 15.03 1.65
C LEU A 45 13.68 15.67 1.14
N ASP A 46 13.75 16.92 0.70
CA ASP A 46 12.67 17.61 -0.01
C ASP A 46 12.54 17.05 -1.44
N LEU A 47 11.37 16.51 -1.76
CA LEU A 47 11.05 15.89 -3.05
C LEU A 47 10.57 16.91 -4.08
N PHE A 48 10.08 18.07 -3.64
CA PHE A 48 9.71 19.15 -4.56
C PHE A 48 10.95 19.72 -5.25
N GLU A 49 12.04 19.89 -4.51
CA GLU A 49 13.33 20.34 -5.08
C GLU A 49 13.97 19.27 -5.95
N ALA A 50 13.87 17.99 -5.57
CA ALA A 50 14.49 16.88 -6.30
C ALA A 50 13.83 16.63 -7.68
N ASP A 51 12.51 16.77 -7.78
CA ASP A 51 11.78 16.60 -9.03
C ASP A 51 11.62 17.91 -9.83
N GLY A 52 11.91 19.05 -9.22
CA GLY A 52 11.65 20.38 -9.79
C GLY A 52 10.16 20.67 -9.99
N SER A 53 9.28 19.94 -9.29
CA SER A 53 7.83 20.08 -9.39
C SER A 53 7.25 20.51 -8.04
N PRO A 54 6.47 21.59 -7.97
CA PRO A 54 5.77 22.01 -6.76
C PRO A 54 4.61 21.07 -6.38
N SER A 55 4.43 19.96 -7.12
CA SER A 55 3.37 18.97 -6.93
C SER A 55 3.93 17.54 -7.01
N SER A 56 5.11 17.31 -6.44
CA SER A 56 5.65 15.94 -6.36
C SER A 56 4.70 15.06 -5.55
N VAL A 57 4.24 13.98 -6.20
CA VAL A 57 3.46 12.89 -5.57
C VAL A 57 4.36 11.75 -5.08
N ARG A 58 5.69 11.93 -5.16
CA ARG A 58 6.62 10.91 -4.70
C ARG A 58 6.57 10.82 -3.18
N LEU A 59 6.68 9.60 -2.69
CA LEU A 59 6.75 9.30 -1.26
C LEU A 59 8.20 9.12 -0.78
N PHE A 60 9.11 8.77 -1.70
CA PHE A 60 10.51 8.48 -1.41
C PHE A 60 11.42 9.07 -2.48
N CYS A 61 12.59 9.53 -2.06
CA CYS A 61 13.61 10.09 -2.96
C CYS A 61 14.27 9.03 -3.85
N ASP A 62 14.27 7.77 -3.43
CA ASP A 62 14.80 6.65 -4.19
C ASP A 62 14.22 5.29 -3.72
N ALA A 63 14.63 4.23 -4.41
CA ALA A 63 14.26 2.85 -4.08
C ALA A 63 14.92 2.33 -2.79
N HIS A 64 15.99 2.97 -2.33
CA HIS A 64 16.66 2.58 -1.09
C HIS A 64 15.84 3.02 0.12
N CYS A 65 15.34 4.26 0.10
CA CYS A 65 14.51 4.84 1.15
C CYS A 65 13.16 4.14 1.28
N SER A 66 12.56 3.69 0.18
CA SER A 66 11.34 2.88 0.24
C SER A 66 11.59 1.51 0.86
N ALA A 67 12.71 0.86 0.54
CA ALA A 67 13.09 -0.44 1.12
C ALA A 67 13.38 -0.34 2.63
N GLU A 68 14.10 0.69 3.06
CA GLU A 68 14.38 0.95 4.49
C GLU A 68 13.09 1.24 5.28
N TYR A 69 12.17 2.02 4.70
CA TYR A 69 10.86 2.27 5.31
C TYR A 69 10.06 0.97 5.53
N GLU A 70 9.98 0.11 4.50
CA GLU A 70 9.30 -1.19 4.61
C GLU A 70 9.97 -2.09 5.67
N ARG A 71 11.31 -2.15 5.72
CA ARG A 71 12.03 -2.88 6.76
C ARG A 71 11.68 -2.37 8.16
N ALA A 72 11.66 -1.06 8.36
CA ALA A 72 11.31 -0.45 9.64
C ALA A 72 9.85 -0.68 10.05
N LYS A 73 8.94 -0.78 9.08
CA LYS A 73 7.52 -1.11 9.31
C LYS A 73 7.35 -2.53 9.83
N HIS A 74 8.12 -3.49 9.30
CA HIS A 74 8.07 -4.89 9.72
C HIS A 74 8.66 -5.13 11.12
N THR A 75 9.68 -4.36 11.54
CA THR A 75 10.27 -4.51 12.88
C THR A 75 9.36 -3.99 13.99
N LYS A 76 8.57 -2.93 13.73
CA LYS A 76 7.63 -2.35 14.72
C LYS A 76 6.37 -3.19 14.96
N ARG A 77 6.05 -4.16 14.09
CA ARG A 77 4.83 -4.98 14.18
C ARG A 77 4.96 -6.23 15.07
N ARG A 78 6.10 -6.46 15.71
CA ARG A 78 6.28 -7.59 16.62
C ARG A 78 6.20 -7.12 18.07
N PRO A 79 5.04 -7.24 18.77
CA PRO A 79 5.01 -7.10 20.20
C PRO A 79 5.84 -8.26 20.80
N SER A 80 6.71 -7.93 21.76
CA SER A 80 7.44 -8.91 22.57
C SER A 80 6.53 -9.56 23.59
#